data_AF-A0A914Y7P3-F1
#
_entry.id   AF-A0A914Y7P3-F1
#
_cell.length_a   1.000
_cell.length_b   1.000
_cell.length_c   1.000
_cell.angle_alpha   90.00
_cell.angle_beta   90.00
_cell.angle_gamma   90.00
#
_symmetry.space_group_name_H-M   'P 1'
#
loop_
_entity.id
_entity.type
_entity.pdbx_description
1 polymer ?
#
loop_
_entity_poly.entity_id
_entity_poly.type
_entity_poly.pdbx_seq_one_letter_code
_entity_poly.pdbx_strand_id
1 'polypeptide(L)'
;MLFAVGRNNQLWPSLLEKALAKIYGNYAALKAGRAQEGLATLTGAPCEHIDLEVDMTMSPNEAKQTLEMIWARLLSAKDANFLMGCSCGAGRRIVKDEEHSRVGLMTRHAYSILDVRQYGPHRLLRVRNPWGVGIWKGEWSLGWPGWDAANKLDLNYEQTRRDTGTFWMPFERFVQYFDSVEVAHLNVGWTAQRFPIELNWEQCPILRITVIEPSEICFTLFQRNARTALDQVDILVLVHREDQSNHHPGELIVRSNRRCLPSVRTDDKFFEPGKYIVCCLSMTHFVEGRTLPATLVMHSARYVEAKFETVAPEIQRQSLVQMALAEGTPLEYLSNVRLYQISNNFSGLLLMIDNLQESYCVQVKADCSSSQNVLSSRGDLNVADCIPPLHRQILLILTHCEPSQSFIVQHQLNQRLTKHAKLGDFALKAFDAQNEPPFIRPSTIALHECKPLYL
;
A
#
# COMPACT_ATOMS: atom_id res chain seq x y z
N MET A 1 -14.70 4.35 30.90
CA MET A 1 -15.98 4.42 30.16
C MET A 1 -16.01 3.23 29.22
N LEU A 2 -17.08 2.42 29.20
CA LEU A 2 -17.10 1.16 28.42
C LEU A 2 -17.31 1.37 26.91
N PHE A 3 -18.04 2.41 26.50
CA PHE A 3 -18.46 2.68 25.11
C PHE A 3 -18.53 4.19 24.83
N ALA A 4 -18.68 4.58 23.57
CA ALA A 4 -18.76 5.98 23.14
C ALA A 4 -20.00 6.69 23.72
N VAL A 5 -19.80 7.90 24.26
CA VAL A 5 -20.85 8.75 24.82
C VAL A 5 -20.73 10.15 24.23
N GLY A 6 -21.83 10.67 23.68
CA GLY A 6 -21.88 12.05 23.21
C GLY A 6 -21.94 13.05 24.36
N ARG A 7 -21.32 14.23 24.18
CA ARG A 7 -21.51 15.35 25.11
C ARG A 7 -22.98 15.77 25.12
N ASN A 8 -23.46 16.30 26.25
CA ASN A 8 -24.83 16.81 26.41
C ASN A 8 -25.91 15.75 26.07
N ASN A 9 -25.71 14.50 26.47
CA ASN A 9 -26.65 13.38 26.26
C ASN A 9 -27.01 13.13 24.77
N GLN A 10 -26.11 13.47 23.85
CA GLN A 10 -26.29 13.14 22.44
C GLN A 10 -26.08 11.63 22.21
N LEU A 11 -27.08 10.97 21.64
CA LEU A 11 -27.10 9.51 21.43
C LEU A 11 -26.44 9.07 20.11
N TRP A 12 -26.25 9.98 19.15
CA TRP A 12 -25.77 9.62 17.82
C TRP A 12 -24.40 8.91 17.81
N PRO A 13 -23.40 9.25 18.67
CA PRO A 13 -22.12 8.53 18.67
C PRO A 13 -22.28 7.09 19.15
N SER A 14 -23.09 6.88 20.18
CA SER A 14 -23.36 5.55 20.75
C SER A 14 -24.12 4.66 19.77
N LEU A 15 -25.07 5.23 19.01
CA LEU A 15 -25.80 4.50 17.96
C LEU A 15 -24.89 4.13 16.78
N LEU A 16 -23.99 5.03 16.39
CA LEU A 16 -23.02 4.79 15.33
C LEU A 16 -22.04 3.68 15.72
N GLU A 17 -21.48 3.73 16.93
CA GLU A 17 -20.62 2.67 17.46
C GLU A 17 -21.37 1.32 17.52
N LYS A 18 -22.64 1.33 17.95
CA LYS A 18 -23.49 0.11 17.96
C LYS A 18 -23.69 -0.46 16.56
N ALA A 19 -23.96 0.38 15.57
CA ALA A 19 -24.11 -0.06 14.18
C ALA A 19 -22.81 -0.70 13.67
N LEU A 20 -21.67 -0.09 13.98
CA LEU A 20 -20.36 -0.63 13.63
C LEU A 20 -20.08 -1.97 14.34
N ALA A 21 -20.38 -2.08 15.64
CA ALA A 21 -20.28 -3.31 16.41
C ALA A 21 -21.13 -4.43 15.80
N LYS A 22 -22.33 -4.10 15.29
CA LYS A 22 -23.21 -5.06 14.61
C LYS A 22 -22.58 -5.58 13.31
N ILE A 23 -21.94 -4.72 12.52
CA ILE A 23 -21.25 -5.10 11.27
C ILE A 23 -20.09 -6.05 11.57
N TYR A 24 -19.30 -5.76 12.61
CA TYR A 24 -18.19 -6.61 13.05
C TYR A 24 -18.60 -7.74 14.01
N GLY A 25 -19.90 -7.95 14.20
CA GLY A 25 -20.48 -9.02 15.02
C GLY A 25 -20.60 -8.71 16.52
N ASN A 26 -19.69 -7.95 17.12
CA ASN A 26 -19.77 -7.54 18.53
C ASN A 26 -18.90 -6.30 18.85
N TYR A 27 -19.05 -5.77 20.07
CA TYR A 27 -18.26 -4.63 20.54
C TYR A 27 -16.78 -4.95 20.82
N ALA A 28 -16.45 -6.20 21.17
CA ALA A 28 -15.05 -6.58 21.40
C ALA A 28 -14.21 -6.50 20.11
N ALA A 29 -14.84 -6.73 18.95
CA ALA A 29 -14.24 -6.56 17.63
C ALA A 29 -13.96 -5.08 17.24
N LEU A 30 -14.48 -4.11 18.01
CA LEU A 30 -14.15 -2.69 17.84
C LEU A 30 -12.89 -2.27 18.61
N LYS A 31 -12.34 -3.15 19.46
CA LYS A 31 -11.15 -2.82 20.24
C LYS A 31 -9.94 -2.65 19.31
N ALA A 32 -9.20 -1.57 19.53
CA ALA A 32 -8.11 -1.12 18.66
C ALA A 32 -8.58 -0.76 17.25
N GLY A 33 -7.69 -0.26 16.40
CA GLY A 33 -8.03 0.21 15.05
C GLY A 33 -7.39 1.56 14.76
N ARG A 34 -7.15 1.82 13.48
CA ARG A 34 -6.55 3.08 13.02
C ARG A 34 -7.63 4.07 12.60
N ALA A 35 -7.34 5.36 12.70
CA ALA A 35 -8.29 6.41 12.31
C ALA A 35 -8.76 6.29 10.84
N GLN A 36 -7.90 5.77 9.96
CA GLN A 36 -8.23 5.47 8.56
C GLN A 36 -9.47 4.58 8.40
N GLU A 37 -9.69 3.61 9.29
CA GLU A 37 -10.82 2.69 9.17
C GLU A 37 -12.13 3.43 9.48
N GLY A 38 -12.12 4.25 10.53
CA GLY A 38 -13.24 5.12 10.87
C GLY A 38 -13.52 6.13 9.76
N LEU A 39 -12.48 6.80 9.26
CA LEU A 39 -12.61 7.77 8.17
C LEU A 39 -13.18 7.12 6.90
N ALA A 40 -12.61 6.02 6.44
CA ALA A 40 -13.08 5.30 5.25
C ALA A 40 -14.51 4.78 5.44
N THR A 41 -14.86 4.26 6.61
CA THR A 41 -16.20 3.74 6.90
C THR A 41 -17.25 4.85 6.89
N LEU A 42 -16.93 6.02 7.46
CA LEU A 42 -17.89 7.12 7.61
C LEU A 42 -18.02 7.97 6.34
N THR A 43 -16.96 8.08 5.56
CA THR A 43 -16.92 8.96 4.39
C THR A 43 -17.00 8.20 3.06
N GLY A 44 -16.61 6.92 3.04
CA GLY A 44 -16.37 6.17 1.80
C GLY A 44 -15.19 6.70 0.99
N ALA A 45 -14.40 7.63 1.55
CA ALA A 45 -13.25 8.22 0.89
C ALA A 45 -12.02 7.32 0.97
N PRO A 46 -11.13 7.36 -0.02
CA PRO A 46 -9.83 6.73 0.07
C PRO A 46 -9.05 7.30 1.24
N CYS A 47 -8.45 6.43 2.05
CA CYS A 47 -7.61 6.84 3.16
C CYS A 47 -6.16 6.43 2.92
N GLU A 48 -5.26 7.36 3.18
CA GLU A 48 -3.83 7.18 3.10
C GLU A 48 -3.22 7.15 4.50
N HIS A 49 -2.22 6.29 4.70
CA HIS A 49 -1.46 6.21 5.94
C HIS A 49 -0.04 6.74 5.73
N ILE A 50 0.32 7.78 6.48
CA ILE A 50 1.64 8.40 6.51
C ILE A 50 2.33 7.96 7.79
N ASP A 51 3.41 7.21 7.65
CA ASP A 51 4.26 6.82 8.77
C ASP A 51 5.18 7.98 9.15
N LEU A 52 5.19 8.34 10.44
CA LEU A 52 6.06 9.38 10.99
C LEU A 52 7.33 8.80 11.61
N GLU A 53 7.35 7.49 11.87
CA GLU A 53 8.49 6.81 12.47
C GLU A 53 9.55 6.52 11.40
N VAL A 54 10.47 7.46 11.23
CA VAL A 54 11.62 7.31 10.33
C VAL A 54 12.47 6.12 10.78
N ASP A 55 12.88 5.28 9.82
CA ASP A 55 13.68 4.09 10.09
C ASP A 55 15.07 4.48 10.62
N MET A 56 15.47 3.88 11.75
CA MET A 56 16.73 4.19 12.41
C MET A 56 17.97 3.74 11.62
N THR A 57 17.79 2.94 10.57
CA THR A 57 18.85 2.54 9.65
C THR A 57 19.14 3.57 8.56
N MET A 58 18.28 4.59 8.39
CA MET A 58 18.44 5.62 7.37
C MET A 58 19.58 6.58 7.69
N SER A 59 20.24 7.07 6.65
CA SER A 59 21.22 8.14 6.81
C SER A 59 20.55 9.45 7.24
N PRO A 60 21.27 10.37 7.90
CA PRO A 60 20.69 11.66 8.33
C PRO A 60 20.08 12.49 7.19
N ASN A 61 20.64 12.39 5.97
CA ASN A 61 20.12 13.10 4.81
C ASN A 61 18.80 12.51 4.30
N GLU A 62 18.69 11.19 4.24
CA GLU A 62 17.46 10.51 3.84
C GLU A 62 16.34 10.73 4.87
N ALA A 63 16.68 10.69 6.16
CA ALA A 63 15.74 11.00 7.24
C ALA A 63 15.20 12.44 7.09
N LYS A 64 16.09 13.41 6.81
CA LYS A 64 15.70 14.80 6.57
C LYS A 64 14.78 14.93 5.35
N GLN A 65 15.13 14.33 4.21
CA GLN A 65 14.30 14.36 3.00
C GLN A 65 12.92 13.75 3.25
N THR A 66 12.87 12.65 4.00
CA THR A 66 11.60 12.00 4.39
C THR A 66 10.71 12.96 5.20
N LEU A 67 11.28 13.68 6.17
CA LEU A 67 10.54 14.64 6.98
C LEU A 67 10.03 15.84 6.15
N GLU A 68 10.83 16.34 5.19
CA GLU A 68 10.39 17.39 4.28
C GLU A 68 9.23 16.92 3.38
N MET A 69 9.31 15.68 2.89
CA MET A 69 8.26 15.09 2.08
C MET A 69 6.97 14.88 2.89
N ILE A 70 7.07 14.44 4.15
CA ILE A 70 5.92 14.37 5.06
C ILE A 70 5.31 15.75 5.26
N TRP A 71 6.11 16.78 5.55
CA TRP A 71 5.62 18.14 5.73
C TRP A 71 4.88 18.67 4.50
N ALA A 72 5.46 18.51 3.32
CA ALA A 72 4.83 18.91 2.06
C ALA A 72 3.47 18.21 1.84
N ARG A 73 3.38 16.92 2.17
CA ARG A 73 2.13 16.15 2.08
C ARG A 73 1.07 16.65 3.05
N LEU A 74 1.43 16.97 4.29
CA LEU A 74 0.49 17.52 5.26
C LEU A 74 -0.04 18.90 4.86
N LEU A 75 0.84 19.75 4.29
CA LEU A 75 0.45 21.06 3.78
C LEU A 75 -0.52 20.92 2.59
N SER A 76 -0.18 20.06 1.62
CA SER A 76 -1.04 19.75 0.46
C SER A 76 -2.41 19.20 0.88
N ALA A 77 -2.44 18.26 1.83
CA ALA A 77 -3.68 17.70 2.35
C ALA A 77 -4.57 18.76 3.03
N LYS A 78 -3.95 19.69 3.78
CA LYS A 78 -4.66 20.84 4.36
C LYS A 78 -5.21 21.76 3.28
N ASP A 79 -4.45 22.08 2.24
CA ASP A 79 -4.88 22.99 1.17
C ASP A 79 -6.01 22.38 0.32
N ALA A 80 -6.01 21.06 0.17
CA ALA A 80 -7.10 20.29 -0.42
C ALA A 80 -8.32 20.09 0.50
N ASN A 81 -8.30 20.61 1.74
CA ASN A 81 -9.32 20.43 2.76
C ASN A 81 -9.62 18.95 3.11
N PHE A 82 -8.62 18.09 3.03
CA PHE A 82 -8.75 16.69 3.44
C PHE A 82 -8.81 16.54 4.96
N LEU A 83 -9.56 15.54 5.41
CA LEU A 83 -9.63 15.22 6.85
C LEU A 83 -8.38 14.48 7.27
N MET A 84 -7.80 14.87 8.40
CA MET A 84 -6.59 14.27 8.93
C MET A 84 -6.78 13.80 10.37
N GLY A 85 -6.56 12.50 10.59
CA GLY A 85 -6.37 11.88 11.90
C GLY A 85 -4.88 11.65 12.18
N CYS A 86 -4.51 11.50 13.44
CA CYS A 86 -3.17 11.05 13.80
C CYS A 86 -3.17 10.22 15.08
N SER A 87 -2.15 9.38 15.23
CA SER A 87 -1.98 8.49 16.37
C SER A 87 -0.76 8.89 17.20
N CYS A 88 -0.89 8.86 18.53
CA CYS A 88 0.20 9.13 19.46
C CYS A 88 0.44 7.91 20.36
N GLY A 89 1.68 7.41 20.37
CA GLY A 89 2.14 6.35 21.26
C GLY A 89 1.48 4.97 21.05
N ALA A 90 1.09 4.64 19.83
CA ALA A 90 0.60 3.31 19.41
C ALA A 90 1.43 2.67 18.28
N GLY A 91 2.51 3.33 17.84
CA GLY A 91 3.41 2.88 16.76
C GLY A 91 4.45 1.83 17.19
N ARG A 92 5.53 1.73 16.40
CA ARG A 92 6.63 0.78 16.62
C ARG A 92 7.63 1.29 17.66
N ARG A 93 7.70 2.61 17.87
CA ARG A 93 8.58 3.22 18.87
C ARG A 93 8.24 2.72 20.27
N ILE A 94 9.28 2.51 21.09
CA ILE A 94 9.08 2.23 22.52
C ILE A 94 8.55 3.49 23.20
N VAL A 95 7.32 3.39 23.71
CA VAL A 95 6.61 4.51 24.34
C VAL A 95 6.78 4.46 25.85
N LYS A 96 7.26 5.57 26.41
CA LYS A 96 7.23 5.83 27.86
C LYS A 96 6.10 6.79 28.18
N ASP A 97 5.05 6.29 28.85
CA ASP A 97 3.84 7.06 29.15
C ASP A 97 4.13 8.31 29.99
N GLU A 98 5.11 8.24 30.89
CA GLU A 98 5.54 9.37 31.73
C GLU A 98 6.17 10.52 30.93
N GLU A 99 6.90 10.22 29.86
CA GLU A 99 7.52 11.26 29.02
C GLU A 99 6.47 12.02 28.21
N HIS A 100 5.48 11.30 27.67
CA HIS A 100 4.34 11.88 26.95
C HIS A 100 3.44 12.69 27.90
N SER A 101 3.13 12.12 29.07
CA SER A 101 2.29 12.79 30.08
C SER A 101 2.93 14.09 30.60
N ARG A 102 4.26 14.13 30.72
CA ARG A 102 5.01 15.34 31.11
C ARG A 102 4.79 16.49 30.13
N VAL A 103 4.81 16.21 28.83
CA VAL A 103 4.53 17.20 27.78
C VAL A 103 3.03 17.39 27.51
N GLY A 104 2.18 16.65 28.22
CA GLY A 104 0.73 16.78 28.19
C GLY A 104 0.03 15.93 27.14
N LEU A 105 0.72 15.00 26.48
CA LEU A 105 0.12 14.11 25.48
C LEU A 105 -0.30 12.77 26.11
N MET A 106 -1.40 12.22 25.59
CA MET A 106 -1.86 10.85 25.89
C MET A 106 -1.37 9.88 24.82
N THR A 107 -0.85 8.75 25.27
CA THR A 107 -0.39 7.63 24.43
C THR A 107 -1.52 6.67 24.12
N ARG A 108 -1.32 5.84 23.09
CA ARG A 108 -2.31 4.88 22.56
C ARG A 108 -3.65 5.55 22.25
N HIS A 109 -3.59 6.77 21.72
CA HIS A 109 -4.75 7.63 21.55
C HIS A 109 -4.76 8.34 20.20
N ALA A 110 -5.97 8.52 19.66
CA ALA A 110 -6.20 9.19 18.39
C ALA A 110 -6.50 10.68 18.59
N TYR A 111 -5.89 11.50 17.74
CA TYR A 111 -6.07 12.95 17.65
C TYR A 111 -6.51 13.32 16.24
N SER A 112 -6.93 14.57 16.06
CA SER A 112 -7.23 15.14 14.75
C SER A 112 -6.28 16.29 14.44
N ILE A 113 -5.81 16.38 13.20
CA ILE A 113 -5.11 17.57 12.71
C ILE A 113 -6.15 18.48 12.08
N LEU A 114 -6.26 19.69 12.62
CA LEU A 114 -7.24 20.69 12.21
C LEU A 114 -6.64 21.75 11.27
N ASP A 115 -5.34 21.98 11.37
CA ASP A 115 -4.65 22.96 10.52
C ASP A 115 -3.15 22.63 10.44
N VAL A 116 -2.54 23.00 9.32
CA VAL A 116 -1.10 22.88 9.03
C VAL A 116 -0.66 24.21 8.43
N ARG A 117 0.38 24.82 9.01
CA ARG A 117 0.84 26.16 8.60
C ARG A 117 2.36 26.30 8.61
N GLN A 118 2.86 26.94 7.56
CA GLN A 118 4.18 27.54 7.52
C GLN A 118 4.07 28.98 8.05
N TYR A 119 4.49 29.24 9.28
CA TYR A 119 4.47 30.57 9.91
C TYR A 119 5.90 31.09 10.03
N GLY A 120 6.32 31.89 9.04
CA GLY A 120 7.72 32.32 8.92
C GLY A 120 8.65 31.10 8.85
N PRO A 121 9.67 31.00 9.73
CA PRO A 121 10.55 29.82 9.78
C PRO A 121 9.92 28.61 10.50
N HIS A 122 8.73 28.75 11.10
CA HIS A 122 8.13 27.73 11.94
C HIS A 122 7.11 26.88 11.18
N ARG A 123 7.22 25.56 11.37
CA ARG A 123 6.26 24.57 10.87
C ARG A 123 5.32 24.18 12.00
N LEU A 124 4.05 24.57 11.92
CA LEU A 124 3.09 24.42 13.01
C LEU A 124 1.91 23.55 12.59
N LEU A 125 1.47 22.69 13.52
CA LEU A 125 0.23 21.93 13.40
C LEU A 125 -0.73 22.31 14.50
N ARG A 126 -2.00 22.46 14.13
CA ARG A 126 -3.11 22.59 15.09
C ARG A 126 -3.73 21.23 15.28
N VAL A 127 -3.58 20.67 16.47
CA VAL A 127 -4.01 19.31 16.82
C VAL A 127 -5.11 19.38 17.86
N ARG A 128 -6.04 18.43 17.82
CA ARG A 128 -7.14 18.31 18.78
C ARG A 128 -7.19 16.94 19.43
N ASN A 129 -7.23 16.90 20.76
CA ASN A 129 -7.66 15.73 21.50
C ASN A 129 -9.21 15.72 21.60
N PRO A 130 -9.90 14.71 21.06
CA PRO A 130 -11.36 14.61 21.12
C PRO A 130 -11.93 14.60 22.54
N TRP A 131 -11.16 14.12 23.53
CA TRP A 131 -11.59 14.04 24.92
C TRP A 131 -11.52 15.38 25.66
N GLY A 132 -10.84 16.40 25.10
CA GLY A 132 -10.68 17.70 25.76
C GLY A 132 -9.67 17.70 26.92
N VAL A 133 -8.96 16.59 27.12
CA VAL A 133 -7.86 16.43 28.08
C VAL A 133 -6.58 16.10 27.32
N GLY A 134 -5.42 16.04 27.99
CA GLY A 134 -4.16 15.70 27.30
C GLY A 134 -3.78 16.72 26.23
N ILE A 135 -3.53 17.95 26.67
CA ILE A 135 -3.19 19.10 25.82
C ILE A 135 -1.68 19.37 25.93
N TRP A 136 -1.03 19.59 24.79
CA TRP A 136 0.40 19.95 24.70
C TRP A 136 0.78 21.13 25.61
N LYS A 137 1.91 20.99 26.31
CA LYS A 137 2.43 21.97 27.28
C LYS A 137 3.74 22.64 26.87
N GLY A 138 4.28 22.31 25.69
CA GLY A 138 5.56 22.87 25.21
C GLY A 138 5.40 24.19 24.45
N GLU A 139 6.33 24.46 23.54
CA GLU A 139 6.30 25.63 22.66
C GLU A 139 5.01 25.69 21.84
N TRP A 140 4.47 26.89 21.64
CA TRP A 140 3.17 27.13 21.00
C TRP A 140 1.95 26.54 21.73
N SER A 141 2.12 26.02 22.96
CA SER A 141 0.97 25.73 23.82
C SER A 141 0.29 27.01 24.31
N LEU A 142 -0.93 26.90 24.84
CA LEU A 142 -1.68 28.05 25.38
C LEU A 142 -0.87 28.86 26.41
N GLY A 143 -0.06 28.19 27.24
CA GLY A 143 0.73 28.84 28.31
C GLY A 143 2.14 29.29 27.89
N TRP A 144 2.51 29.16 26.62
CA TRP A 144 3.86 29.47 26.17
C TRP A 144 4.13 30.98 26.18
N PRO A 145 5.22 31.48 26.78
CA PRO A 145 5.49 32.91 26.86
C PRO A 145 5.89 33.56 25.52
N GLY A 146 6.18 32.77 24.48
CA GLY A 146 6.58 33.26 23.15
C GLY A 146 5.43 33.73 22.25
N TRP A 147 4.18 33.69 22.72
CA TRP A 147 3.06 34.30 22.01
C TRP A 147 3.12 35.84 22.08
N ASP A 148 3.01 36.51 20.94
CA ASP A 148 2.84 37.94 20.80
C ASP A 148 1.43 38.30 20.27
N ALA A 149 1.14 39.58 20.10
CA ALA A 149 -0.19 40.00 19.63
C ALA A 149 -0.46 39.57 18.17
N ALA A 150 0.57 39.55 17.32
CA ALA A 150 0.44 39.24 15.91
C ALA A 150 0.18 37.75 15.69
N ASN A 151 0.98 36.88 16.30
CA ASN A 151 0.84 35.43 16.15
C ASN A 151 -0.42 34.89 16.85
N LYS A 152 -0.87 35.51 17.95
CA LYS A 152 -2.14 35.16 18.59
C LYS A 152 -3.33 35.38 17.66
N LEU A 153 -3.32 36.50 16.94
CA LEU A 153 -4.37 36.84 16.00
C LEU A 153 -4.32 35.91 14.79
N ASP A 154 -3.15 35.78 14.15
CA ASP A 154 -3.01 35.01 12.91
C ASP A 154 -3.31 33.52 13.09
N LEU A 155 -2.81 32.92 14.18
CA LEU A 155 -2.99 31.48 14.47
C LEU A 155 -4.29 31.18 15.23
N ASN A 156 -5.23 32.13 15.32
CA ASN A 156 -6.51 31.97 15.99
C ASN A 156 -6.35 31.39 17.41
N TYR A 157 -5.41 31.92 18.20
CA TYR A 157 -5.09 31.46 19.55
C TYR A 157 -6.33 31.34 20.46
N GLU A 158 -7.31 32.24 20.29
CA GLU A 158 -8.55 32.22 21.07
C GLU A 158 -9.42 30.99 20.84
N GLN A 159 -9.22 30.26 19.74
CA GLN A 159 -9.87 28.98 19.47
C GLN A 159 -9.05 27.79 19.99
N THR A 160 -7.88 28.03 20.56
CA THR A 160 -7.01 27.05 21.24
C THR A 160 -7.41 26.91 22.71
N ARG A 161 -8.71 26.85 23.00
CA ARG A 161 -9.21 26.80 24.38
C ARG A 161 -9.14 25.40 24.96
N ARG A 162 -8.91 25.29 26.28
CA ARG A 162 -8.79 24.00 26.99
C ARG A 162 -10.03 23.11 26.84
N ASP A 163 -11.22 23.69 26.83
CA ASP A 163 -12.51 22.99 26.67
C ASP A 163 -12.68 22.32 25.29
N THR A 164 -11.98 22.82 24.28
CA THR A 164 -11.98 22.23 22.92
C THR A 164 -11.00 21.07 22.75
N GLY A 165 -9.99 20.96 23.64
CA GLY A 165 -8.88 20.01 23.50
C GLY A 165 -7.88 20.35 22.40
N THR A 166 -7.90 21.58 21.88
CA THR A 166 -7.10 22.00 20.73
C THR A 166 -5.81 22.70 21.17
N PHE A 167 -4.70 22.44 20.48
CA PHE A 167 -3.40 23.06 20.72
C PHE A 167 -2.60 23.23 19.42
N TRP A 168 -1.71 24.21 19.41
CA TRP A 168 -0.66 24.32 18.39
C TRP A 168 0.61 23.63 18.88
N MET A 169 1.38 23.02 17.98
CA MET A 169 2.70 22.48 18.29
C MET A 169 3.64 22.53 17.07
N PRO A 170 4.97 22.57 17.27
CA PRO A 170 5.94 22.43 16.19
C PRO A 170 5.88 21.06 15.52
N PHE A 171 6.09 21.03 14.20
CA PHE A 171 6.18 19.78 13.42
C PHE A 171 7.29 18.87 13.91
N GLU A 172 8.43 19.43 14.30
CA GLU A 172 9.58 18.69 14.81
C GLU A 172 9.25 17.95 16.10
N ARG A 173 8.39 18.55 16.95
CA ARG A 173 7.86 17.88 18.15
C ARG A 173 6.76 16.90 17.80
N PHE A 174 5.95 17.19 16.78
CA PHE A 174 4.89 16.29 16.34
C PHE A 174 5.46 14.95 15.89
N VAL A 175 6.45 14.92 15.00
CA VAL A 175 7.11 13.68 14.57
C VAL A 175 7.84 12.94 15.71
N GLN A 176 8.26 13.68 16.75
CA GLN A 176 8.88 13.10 17.94
C GLN A 176 7.91 12.36 18.87
N TYR A 177 6.61 12.67 18.84
CA TYR A 177 5.62 12.10 19.79
C TYR A 177 4.48 11.34 19.12
N PHE A 178 4.20 11.63 17.85
CA PHE A 178 3.18 10.95 17.06
C PHE A 178 3.82 9.89 16.19
N ASP A 179 3.03 8.91 15.77
CA ASP A 179 3.52 7.73 15.06
C ASP A 179 3.02 7.70 13.61
N SER A 180 1.81 8.20 13.36
CA SER A 180 1.22 8.24 12.03
C SER A 180 0.22 9.36 11.84
N VAL A 181 -0.03 9.69 10.57
CA VAL A 181 -1.14 10.51 10.11
C VAL A 181 -1.99 9.71 9.13
N GLU A 182 -3.30 9.75 9.28
CA GLU A 182 -4.25 9.19 8.34
C GLU A 182 -4.98 10.32 7.60
N VAL A 183 -4.89 10.35 6.27
CA VAL A 183 -5.48 11.38 5.41
C VAL A 183 -6.65 10.79 4.62
N ALA A 184 -7.85 11.34 4.76
CA ALA A 184 -9.01 10.96 3.96
C ALA A 184 -9.21 11.95 2.80
N HIS A 185 -9.03 11.44 1.58
CA HIS A 185 -9.05 12.20 0.33
C HIS A 185 -10.50 12.51 -0.10
N LEU A 186 -11.09 13.54 0.52
CA LEU A 186 -12.45 14.01 0.21
C LEU A 186 -12.44 14.92 -1.01
N ASN A 187 -12.61 14.33 -2.19
CA ASN A 187 -12.72 15.09 -3.43
C ASN A 187 -14.17 15.52 -3.68
N VAL A 188 -14.45 16.80 -3.51
CA VAL A 188 -15.78 17.38 -3.79
C VAL A 188 -16.08 17.27 -5.29
N GLY A 189 -17.27 16.76 -5.62
CA GLY A 189 -17.73 16.62 -7.01
C GLY A 189 -17.27 15.36 -7.72
N TRP A 190 -16.44 14.53 -7.09
CA TRP A 190 -16.06 13.24 -7.65
C TRP A 190 -17.17 12.20 -7.47
N THR A 191 -17.24 11.27 -8.41
CA THR A 191 -18.13 10.11 -8.34
C THR A 191 -17.38 8.90 -7.82
N ALA A 192 -18.07 8.00 -7.10
CA ALA A 192 -17.50 6.76 -6.59
C ALA A 192 -18.31 5.57 -7.08
N GLN A 193 -17.71 4.74 -7.93
CA GLN A 193 -18.30 3.47 -8.38
C GLN A 193 -17.69 2.33 -7.57
N ARG A 194 -18.56 1.47 -7.01
CA ARG A 194 -18.16 0.39 -6.10
C ARG A 194 -18.45 -0.96 -6.72
N PHE A 195 -17.48 -1.83 -6.58
CA PHE A 195 -17.40 -3.06 -7.33
C PHE A 195 -17.02 -4.21 -6.40
N PRO A 196 -18.02 -4.93 -5.84
CA PRO A 196 -17.76 -6.15 -5.10
C PRO A 196 -17.11 -7.18 -6.03
N ILE A 197 -15.96 -7.72 -5.63
CA ILE A 197 -15.21 -8.71 -6.40
C ILE A 197 -14.76 -9.84 -5.50
N GLU A 198 -14.53 -10.99 -6.11
CA GLU A 198 -13.92 -12.14 -5.47
C GLU A 198 -12.62 -12.43 -6.21
N LEU A 199 -11.49 -12.04 -5.62
CA LEU A 199 -10.20 -12.28 -6.26
C LEU A 199 -9.95 -13.77 -6.31
N ASN A 200 -9.85 -14.29 -7.53
CA ASN A 200 -9.57 -15.67 -7.84
C ASN A 200 -8.60 -15.70 -9.02
N TRP A 201 -7.54 -16.50 -8.93
CA TRP A 201 -6.56 -16.60 -9.99
C TRP A 201 -7.03 -17.46 -11.16
N GLU A 202 -7.85 -18.48 -10.93
CA GLU A 202 -8.35 -19.35 -12.01
C GLU A 202 -9.40 -18.63 -12.87
N GLN A 203 -10.13 -17.72 -12.25
CA GLN A 203 -11.16 -16.89 -12.86
C GLN A 203 -10.91 -15.44 -12.48
N CYS A 204 -9.96 -14.80 -13.16
CA CYS A 204 -9.46 -13.48 -12.78
C CYS A 204 -10.50 -12.39 -13.06
N PRO A 205 -11.09 -11.74 -12.04
CA PRO A 205 -11.93 -10.58 -12.28
C PRO A 205 -11.05 -9.38 -12.65
N ILE A 206 -11.34 -8.77 -13.78
CA ILE A 206 -10.76 -7.48 -14.18
C ILE A 206 -11.88 -6.46 -14.39
N LEU A 207 -11.57 -5.18 -14.18
CA LEU A 207 -12.45 -4.09 -14.57
C LEU A 207 -11.89 -3.44 -15.84
N ARG A 208 -12.65 -3.51 -16.93
CA ARG A 208 -12.37 -2.69 -18.11
C ARG A 208 -13.06 -1.36 -17.95
N ILE A 209 -12.34 -0.28 -18.19
CA ILE A 209 -12.88 1.07 -18.12
C ILE A 209 -12.67 1.80 -19.45
N THR A 210 -13.63 2.63 -19.82
CA THR A 210 -13.53 3.54 -20.96
C THR A 210 -13.62 4.97 -20.47
N VAL A 211 -12.53 5.70 -20.65
CA VAL A 211 -12.43 7.12 -20.35
C VAL A 211 -12.79 7.86 -21.64
N ILE A 212 -13.89 8.60 -21.60
CA ILE A 212 -14.38 9.37 -22.76
C ILE A 212 -13.82 10.80 -22.70
N GLU A 213 -13.87 11.40 -21.52
CA GLU A 213 -13.32 12.72 -21.23
C GLU A 213 -12.08 12.59 -20.34
N PRO A 214 -11.02 13.39 -20.57
CA PRO A 214 -9.87 13.40 -19.69
C PRO A 214 -10.30 13.62 -18.24
N SER A 215 -9.91 12.71 -17.35
CA SER A 215 -10.39 12.69 -15.97
C SER A 215 -9.28 12.27 -15.02
N GLU A 216 -9.25 12.91 -13.86
CA GLU A 216 -8.51 12.41 -12.71
C GLU A 216 -9.26 11.23 -12.09
N ILE A 217 -8.55 10.13 -11.84
CA ILE A 217 -9.11 8.87 -11.34
C ILE A 217 -8.13 8.27 -10.33
N CYS A 218 -8.66 7.69 -9.26
CA CYS A 218 -7.92 6.79 -8.38
C CYS A 218 -8.73 5.52 -8.07
N PHE A 219 -8.01 4.46 -7.72
CA PHE A 219 -8.59 3.17 -7.37
C PHE A 219 -8.23 2.80 -5.94
N THR A 220 -9.21 2.33 -5.19
CA THR A 220 -9.01 1.78 -3.85
C THR A 220 -9.56 0.36 -3.77
N LEU A 221 -8.76 -0.58 -3.31
CA LEU A 221 -9.17 -1.96 -3.11
C LEU A 221 -9.30 -2.22 -1.61
N PHE A 222 -10.49 -2.61 -1.16
CA PHE A 222 -10.79 -2.94 0.23
C PHE A 222 -10.95 -4.45 0.39
N GLN A 223 -10.31 -5.02 1.40
CA GLN A 223 -10.52 -6.41 1.80
C GLN A 223 -11.72 -6.51 2.73
N ARG A 224 -12.61 -7.47 2.48
CA ARG A 224 -13.76 -7.70 3.36
C ARG A 224 -13.28 -8.36 4.65
N ASN A 225 -13.75 -7.86 5.79
CA ASN A 225 -13.45 -8.39 7.14
C ASN A 225 -11.96 -8.33 7.56
N ALA A 226 -11.11 -7.58 6.85
CA ALA A 226 -9.70 -7.42 7.20
C ALA A 226 -9.50 -6.50 8.41
N ARG A 227 -9.92 -6.96 9.59
CA ARG A 227 -9.99 -6.15 10.81
C ARG A 227 -8.68 -6.18 11.60
N THR A 228 -8.05 -7.34 11.70
CA THR A 228 -6.79 -7.55 12.41
C THR A 228 -5.67 -7.89 11.43
N ALA A 229 -4.42 -7.82 11.88
CA ALA A 229 -3.28 -8.20 11.06
C ALA A 229 -3.36 -9.66 10.56
N LEU A 230 -4.03 -10.54 11.31
CA LEU A 230 -4.24 -11.94 10.94
C LEU A 230 -5.27 -12.11 9.82
N ASP A 231 -6.16 -11.14 9.64
CA ASP A 231 -7.20 -11.16 8.59
C ASP A 231 -6.75 -10.48 7.30
N GLN A 232 -5.56 -9.85 7.30
CA GLN A 232 -5.05 -9.02 6.21
C GLN A 232 -4.08 -9.83 5.35
N VAL A 233 -4.27 -9.79 4.03
CA VAL A 233 -3.27 -10.30 3.09
C VAL A 233 -2.69 -9.20 2.21
N ASP A 234 -1.64 -9.52 1.48
CA ASP A 234 -1.11 -8.61 0.48
C ASP A 234 -2.15 -8.35 -0.61
N ILE A 235 -2.41 -7.08 -0.91
CA ILE A 235 -3.25 -6.70 -2.05
C ILE A 235 -2.55 -5.64 -2.89
N LEU A 236 -2.86 -5.63 -4.19
CA LEU A 236 -2.30 -4.75 -5.20
C LEU A 236 -3.36 -4.41 -6.26
N VAL A 237 -3.36 -3.15 -6.69
CA VAL A 237 -4.10 -2.68 -7.86
C VAL A 237 -3.11 -2.25 -8.93
N LEU A 238 -3.30 -2.72 -10.16
CA LEU A 238 -2.55 -2.33 -11.35
C LEU A 238 -3.52 -1.79 -12.39
N VAL A 239 -3.21 -0.64 -12.98
CA VAL A 239 -4.01 -0.04 -14.04
C VAL A 239 -3.17 0.11 -15.29
N HIS A 240 -3.62 -0.52 -16.37
CA HIS A 240 -2.92 -0.54 -17.64
C HIS A 240 -3.75 0.14 -18.71
N ARG A 241 -3.06 0.79 -19.66
CA ARG A 241 -3.68 1.10 -20.95
C ARG A 241 -3.93 -0.20 -21.69
N GLU A 242 -5.11 -0.36 -22.25
CA GLU A 242 -5.43 -1.53 -23.08
C GLU A 242 -4.63 -1.48 -24.38
N ASP A 243 -3.93 -2.57 -24.69
CA ASP A 243 -3.27 -2.73 -25.98
C ASP A 243 -4.33 -2.98 -27.07
N GLN A 244 -4.27 -2.19 -28.14
CA GLN A 244 -5.26 -2.21 -29.22
C GLN A 244 -5.21 -3.49 -30.06
N SER A 245 -4.07 -4.20 -30.08
CA SER A 245 -3.86 -5.36 -30.94
C SER A 245 -4.47 -6.64 -30.37
N ASN A 246 -4.39 -6.81 -29.06
CA ASN A 246 -4.74 -8.05 -28.38
C ASN A 246 -5.73 -7.86 -27.20
N HIS A 247 -6.08 -6.62 -26.86
CA HIS A 247 -6.95 -6.27 -25.71
C HIS A 247 -6.42 -6.75 -24.35
N HIS A 248 -5.10 -6.97 -24.24
CA HIS A 248 -4.40 -7.32 -23.02
C HIS A 248 -3.83 -6.07 -22.31
N PRO A 249 -3.35 -6.22 -21.06
CA PRO A 249 -2.62 -5.15 -20.38
C PRO A 249 -1.39 -4.71 -21.18
N GLY A 250 -1.38 -3.43 -21.59
CA GLY A 250 -0.23 -2.75 -22.16
C GLY A 250 0.49 -1.91 -21.11
N GLU A 251 0.83 -0.67 -21.47
CA GLU A 251 1.55 0.28 -20.62
C GLU A 251 0.93 0.39 -19.22
N LEU A 252 1.76 0.27 -18.17
CA LEU A 252 1.34 0.53 -16.79
C LEU A 252 1.16 2.03 -16.59
N ILE A 253 -0.04 2.45 -16.22
CA ILE A 253 -0.39 3.86 -16.00
C ILE A 253 -0.20 4.27 -14.54
N VAL A 254 -0.68 3.43 -13.62
CA VAL A 254 -0.56 3.63 -12.19
C VAL A 254 -0.76 2.30 -11.47
N ARG A 255 -0.15 2.19 -10.28
CA ARG A 255 -0.39 1.09 -9.36
C ARG A 255 -0.51 1.56 -7.92
N SER A 256 -1.08 0.70 -7.08
CA SER A 256 -0.95 0.88 -5.64
C SER A 256 0.40 0.34 -5.15
N ASN A 257 0.78 0.73 -3.94
CA ASN A 257 1.72 -0.07 -3.18
C ASN A 257 1.09 -1.44 -2.91
N ARG A 258 1.90 -2.51 -2.97
CA ARG A 258 1.46 -3.84 -2.53
C ARG A 258 1.77 -3.95 -1.04
N ARG A 259 0.74 -4.15 -0.22
CA ARG A 259 0.84 -4.14 1.25
C ARG A 259 -0.17 -5.10 1.87
N CYS A 260 0.17 -5.66 3.03
CA CYS A 260 -0.77 -6.39 3.89
C CYS A 260 -1.54 -5.38 4.75
N LEU A 261 -2.55 -4.74 4.16
CA LEU A 261 -3.37 -3.70 4.81
C LEU A 261 -4.85 -3.92 4.48
N PRO A 262 -5.80 -3.43 5.31
CA PRO A 262 -7.22 -3.55 5.02
C PRO A 262 -7.64 -2.98 3.66
N SER A 263 -6.90 -1.99 3.18
CA SER A 263 -7.07 -1.40 1.85
C SER A 263 -5.76 -0.89 1.28
N VAL A 264 -5.67 -0.86 -0.05
CA VAL A 264 -4.61 -0.15 -0.79
C VAL A 264 -5.23 0.78 -1.81
N ARG A 265 -4.51 1.86 -2.13
CA ARG A 265 -4.94 2.92 -3.04
C ARG A 265 -3.85 3.22 -4.07
N THR A 266 -4.25 3.56 -5.29
CA THR A 266 -3.38 4.16 -6.31
C THR A 266 -3.28 5.67 -6.10
N ASP A 267 -2.17 6.29 -6.51
CA ASP A 267 -2.14 7.75 -6.60
C ASP A 267 -3.24 8.28 -7.54
N ASP A 268 -3.62 9.55 -7.34
CA ASP A 268 -4.48 10.25 -8.29
C ASP A 268 -3.72 10.43 -9.60
N LYS A 269 -4.32 9.95 -10.69
CA LYS A 269 -3.71 10.03 -12.01
C LYS A 269 -4.69 10.63 -12.99
N PHE A 270 -4.17 11.47 -13.87
CA PHE A 270 -4.93 12.00 -14.99
C PHE A 270 -4.93 10.99 -16.13
N PHE A 271 -6.12 10.51 -16.51
CA PHE A 271 -6.32 9.55 -17.58
C PHE A 271 -6.80 10.29 -18.83
N GLU A 272 -6.13 10.01 -19.95
CA GLU A 272 -6.54 10.46 -21.27
C GLU A 272 -7.70 9.61 -21.81
N PRO A 273 -8.42 10.07 -22.85
CA PRO A 273 -9.44 9.28 -23.50
C PRO A 273 -8.89 7.96 -24.04
N GLY A 274 -9.54 6.85 -23.69
CA GLY A 274 -9.07 5.52 -24.05
C GLY A 274 -9.67 4.40 -23.22
N LYS A 275 -9.21 3.18 -23.53
CA LYS A 275 -9.58 1.96 -22.81
C LYS A 275 -8.45 1.54 -21.88
N TYR A 276 -8.84 1.10 -20.69
CA TYR A 276 -7.90 0.67 -19.65
C TYR A 276 -8.39 -0.60 -18.98
N ILE A 277 -7.44 -1.35 -18.42
CA ILE A 277 -7.66 -2.59 -17.70
C ILE A 277 -7.16 -2.41 -16.27
N VAL A 278 -8.03 -2.65 -15.30
CA VAL A 278 -7.70 -2.64 -13.88
C VAL A 278 -7.64 -4.08 -13.38
N CYS A 279 -6.45 -4.47 -12.92
CA CYS A 279 -6.15 -5.77 -12.35
C CYS A 279 -6.01 -5.66 -10.83
N CYS A 280 -6.74 -6.48 -10.08
CA CYS A 280 -6.63 -6.60 -8.63
C CYS A 280 -6.03 -7.95 -8.27
N LEU A 281 -5.07 -7.96 -7.35
CA LEU A 281 -4.18 -9.10 -7.10
C LEU A 281 -3.92 -9.30 -5.61
N SER A 282 -3.78 -10.56 -5.19
CA SER A 282 -3.26 -10.98 -3.88
C SER A 282 -2.44 -12.25 -4.06
N MET A 283 -1.14 -12.22 -3.75
CA MET A 283 -0.27 -13.39 -3.96
C MET A 283 -0.42 -14.44 -2.86
N THR A 284 -0.70 -14.05 -1.61
CA THR A 284 -0.91 -15.00 -0.52
C THR A 284 -2.09 -15.94 -0.84
N HIS A 285 -3.24 -15.38 -1.23
CA HIS A 285 -4.39 -16.19 -1.65
C HIS A 285 -4.13 -17.00 -2.93
N PHE A 286 -3.29 -16.51 -3.84
CA PHE A 286 -2.89 -17.26 -5.01
C PHE A 286 -2.11 -18.53 -4.65
N VAL A 287 -1.10 -18.42 -3.77
CA VAL A 287 -0.30 -19.57 -3.31
C VAL A 287 -1.16 -20.56 -2.49
N GLU A 288 -2.06 -20.04 -1.66
CA GLU A 288 -3.02 -20.87 -0.92
C GLU A 288 -4.17 -21.41 -1.81
N GLY A 289 -4.31 -20.87 -3.02
CA GLY A 289 -5.46 -20.98 -3.94
C GLY A 289 -6.80 -20.92 -3.23
N ARG A 290 -6.97 -19.86 -2.46
CA ARG A 290 -8.25 -19.42 -1.88
C ARG A 290 -8.74 -18.20 -2.62
N THR A 291 -10.02 -17.90 -2.49
CA THR A 291 -10.57 -16.65 -2.99
C THR A 291 -10.52 -15.56 -1.91
N LEU A 292 -10.36 -14.29 -2.34
CA LEU A 292 -10.40 -13.14 -1.43
C LEU A 292 -11.59 -12.24 -1.78
N PRO A 293 -12.63 -12.18 -0.93
CA PRO A 293 -13.71 -11.21 -1.11
C PRO A 293 -13.19 -9.80 -0.86
N ALA A 294 -13.36 -8.93 -1.85
CA ALA A 294 -12.90 -7.55 -1.82
C ALA A 294 -13.92 -6.61 -2.46
N THR A 295 -13.66 -5.31 -2.37
CA THR A 295 -14.42 -4.27 -3.07
C THR A 295 -13.44 -3.31 -3.71
N LEU A 296 -13.42 -3.27 -5.03
CA LEU A 296 -12.74 -2.24 -5.79
C LEU A 296 -13.63 -1.00 -5.84
N VAL A 297 -13.04 0.17 -5.61
CA VAL A 297 -13.72 1.45 -5.70
C VAL A 297 -12.94 2.33 -6.66
N MET A 298 -13.62 2.84 -7.67
CA MET A 298 -13.10 3.84 -8.59
C MET A 298 -13.68 5.19 -8.21
N HIS A 299 -12.82 6.12 -7.84
CA HIS A 299 -13.18 7.52 -7.63
C HIS A 299 -12.70 8.31 -8.84
N SER A 300 -13.60 9.08 -9.47
CA SER A 300 -13.28 9.83 -10.68
C SER A 300 -13.94 11.21 -10.70
N ALA A 301 -13.22 12.20 -11.23
CA ALA A 301 -13.71 13.57 -11.39
C ALA A 301 -14.84 13.68 -12.44
N ARG A 302 -14.85 12.77 -13.44
CA ARG A 302 -15.90 12.65 -14.45
C ARG A 302 -16.47 11.23 -14.46
N TYR A 303 -17.62 11.06 -15.12
CA TYR A 303 -18.18 9.73 -15.33
C TYR A 303 -17.25 8.89 -16.21
N VAL A 304 -17.04 7.63 -15.82
CA VAL A 304 -16.19 6.68 -16.52
C VAL A 304 -17.00 5.40 -16.68
N GLU A 305 -17.11 4.90 -17.91
CA GLU A 305 -17.79 3.64 -18.16
C GLU A 305 -16.93 2.48 -17.65
N ALA A 306 -17.55 1.53 -16.97
CA ALA A 306 -16.84 0.43 -16.33
C ALA A 306 -17.62 -0.88 -16.50
N LYS A 307 -16.91 -1.95 -16.85
CA LYS A 307 -17.47 -3.27 -17.09
C LYS A 307 -16.58 -4.36 -16.48
N PHE A 308 -17.19 -5.27 -15.74
CA PHE A 308 -16.50 -6.46 -15.25
C PHE A 308 -16.42 -7.55 -16.30
N GLU A 309 -15.25 -8.19 -16.32
CA GLU A 309 -15.01 -9.38 -17.11
C GLU A 309 -14.18 -10.36 -16.31
N THR A 310 -14.49 -11.64 -16.45
CA THR A 310 -13.65 -12.73 -15.96
C THR A 310 -12.75 -13.17 -17.09
N VAL A 311 -11.44 -13.17 -16.84
CA VAL A 311 -10.43 -13.47 -17.86
C VAL A 311 -9.51 -14.62 -17.43
N ALA A 312 -8.76 -15.13 -18.41
CA ALA A 312 -7.76 -16.15 -18.18
C ALA A 312 -6.59 -15.64 -17.30
N PRO A 313 -5.92 -16.53 -16.54
CA PRO A 313 -4.75 -16.18 -15.71
C PRO A 313 -3.63 -15.44 -16.46
N GLU A 314 -3.51 -15.68 -17.76
CA GLU A 314 -2.53 -15.04 -18.65
C GLU A 314 -2.61 -13.51 -18.61
N ILE A 315 -3.81 -12.93 -18.41
CA ILE A 315 -3.99 -11.48 -18.29
C ILE A 315 -3.30 -10.92 -17.04
N GLN A 316 -3.38 -11.63 -15.91
CA GLN A 316 -2.69 -11.20 -14.69
C GLN A 316 -1.17 -11.34 -14.82
N ARG A 317 -0.70 -12.40 -15.47
CA ARG A 317 0.73 -12.56 -15.80
C ARG A 317 1.22 -11.38 -16.64
N GLN A 318 0.48 -11.03 -17.70
CA GLN A 318 0.83 -9.91 -18.56
C GLN A 318 0.84 -8.58 -17.80
N SER A 319 -0.12 -8.35 -16.91
CA SER A 319 -0.16 -7.18 -16.02
C SER A 319 1.10 -7.07 -15.16
N LEU A 320 1.55 -8.17 -14.54
CA LEU A 320 2.78 -8.22 -13.74
C LEU A 320 4.05 -8.03 -14.58
N VAL A 321 4.09 -8.57 -15.80
CA VAL A 321 5.19 -8.36 -16.75
C VAL A 321 5.31 -6.88 -17.11
N GLN A 322 4.20 -6.22 -17.44
CA GLN A 322 4.20 -4.79 -17.78
C GLN A 322 4.66 -3.93 -16.59
N MET A 323 4.29 -4.31 -15.37
CA MET A 323 4.82 -3.67 -14.15
C MET A 323 6.33 -3.87 -14.01
N ALA A 324 6.85 -5.08 -14.24
CA ALA A 324 8.28 -5.35 -14.18
C ALA A 324 9.09 -4.60 -15.24
N LEU A 325 8.52 -4.38 -16.42
CA LEU A 325 9.16 -3.56 -17.45
C LEU A 325 9.14 -2.07 -17.13
N ALA A 326 8.05 -1.58 -16.54
CA ALA A 326 7.90 -0.16 -16.23
C ALA A 326 8.73 0.27 -15.01
N GLU A 327 8.82 -0.58 -13.99
CA GLU A 327 9.39 -0.20 -12.69
C GLU A 327 10.51 -1.12 -12.18
N GLY A 328 10.75 -2.26 -12.83
CA GLY A 328 11.78 -3.18 -12.39
C GLY A 328 13.17 -2.57 -12.54
N THR A 329 14.00 -2.67 -11.51
CA THR A 329 15.40 -2.29 -11.60
C THR A 329 16.12 -3.31 -12.49
N PRO A 330 16.68 -2.91 -13.65
CA PRO A 330 17.38 -3.83 -14.52
C PRO A 330 18.75 -4.17 -13.92
N LEU A 331 19.07 -5.46 -13.94
CA LEU A 331 20.37 -6.02 -13.56
C LEU A 331 20.90 -6.79 -14.77
N GLU A 332 22.10 -6.43 -15.22
CA GLU A 332 22.77 -7.09 -16.34
C GLU A 332 24.10 -7.70 -15.85
N TYR A 333 24.09 -9.00 -15.54
CA TYR A 333 25.32 -9.74 -15.20
C TYR A 333 25.94 -10.47 -16.40
N LEU A 334 25.14 -10.70 -17.46
CA LEU A 334 25.57 -11.28 -18.73
C LEU A 334 25.06 -10.39 -19.86
N SER A 335 25.89 -10.23 -20.89
CA SER A 335 25.49 -9.50 -22.10
C SER A 335 24.22 -10.11 -22.70
N ASN A 336 23.29 -9.27 -23.15
CA ASN A 336 22.00 -9.66 -23.73
C ASN A 336 21.15 -10.57 -22.82
N VAL A 337 21.25 -10.40 -21.51
CA VAL A 337 20.35 -10.99 -20.51
C VAL A 337 19.95 -9.90 -19.53
N ARG A 338 18.66 -9.61 -19.43
CA ARG A 338 18.14 -8.58 -18.51
C ARG A 338 17.34 -9.22 -17.41
N LEU A 339 17.68 -8.89 -16.18
CA LEU A 339 16.96 -9.33 -15.00
C LEU A 339 16.25 -8.13 -14.39
N TYR A 340 14.97 -8.25 -14.09
CA TYR A 340 14.17 -7.19 -13.49
C TYR A 340 13.84 -7.59 -12.06
N GLN A 341 14.15 -6.69 -11.14
CA GLN A 341 13.83 -6.85 -9.72
C GLN A 341 12.83 -5.78 -9.29
N ILE A 342 11.76 -6.20 -8.61
CA ILE A 342 10.86 -5.29 -7.88
C ILE A 342 10.82 -5.69 -6.42
N SER A 343 11.25 -4.78 -5.55
CA SER A 343 11.16 -4.91 -4.08
C SER A 343 10.53 -3.68 -3.42
N ASN A 344 10.67 -2.50 -4.05
CA ASN A 344 10.20 -1.24 -3.50
C ASN A 344 8.67 -1.17 -3.49
N ASN A 345 8.10 -0.91 -2.31
CA ASN A 345 6.65 -0.85 -2.09
C ASN A 345 5.89 -2.11 -2.57
N PHE A 346 6.55 -3.27 -2.54
CA PHE A 346 6.01 -4.50 -3.10
C PHE A 346 5.68 -5.59 -2.06
N SER A 347 6.01 -5.38 -0.77
CA SER A 347 5.81 -6.37 0.31
C SER A 347 6.29 -7.78 -0.05
N GLY A 348 7.50 -7.85 -0.60
CA GLY A 348 8.10 -9.10 -1.09
C GLY A 348 9.09 -8.81 -2.21
N LEU A 349 9.16 -9.73 -3.17
CA LEU A 349 10.09 -9.66 -4.30
C LEU A 349 9.40 -10.17 -5.57
N LEU A 350 9.63 -9.52 -6.70
CA LEU A 350 9.37 -10.10 -8.02
C LEU A 350 10.68 -10.15 -8.79
N LEU A 351 10.99 -11.32 -9.35
CA LEU A 351 12.12 -11.53 -10.25
C LEU A 351 11.61 -11.97 -11.62
N MET A 352 12.02 -11.26 -12.66
CA MET A 352 11.73 -11.57 -14.06
C MET A 352 13.01 -11.53 -14.88
N ILE A 353 13.10 -12.34 -15.92
CA ILE A 353 14.26 -12.39 -16.81
C ILE A 353 13.83 -12.31 -18.28
N ASP A 354 14.59 -11.55 -19.06
CA ASP A 354 14.57 -11.54 -20.51
C ASP A 354 15.87 -12.16 -21.03
N ASN A 355 15.73 -13.19 -21.84
CA ASN A 355 16.81 -13.71 -22.65
C ASN A 355 16.79 -13.02 -24.02
N LEU A 356 17.71 -12.08 -24.24
CA LEU A 356 17.86 -11.37 -25.52
C LEU A 356 18.86 -12.07 -26.46
N GLN A 357 19.35 -13.26 -26.09
CA GLN A 357 20.20 -14.07 -26.96
C GLN A 357 19.38 -14.64 -28.12
N GLU A 358 19.98 -14.69 -29.31
CA GLU A 358 19.35 -15.28 -30.49
C GLU A 358 19.55 -16.79 -30.61
N SER A 359 20.63 -17.32 -30.02
CA SER A 359 21.07 -18.71 -30.23
C SER A 359 21.33 -19.51 -28.96
N TYR A 360 21.26 -18.88 -27.78
CA TYR A 360 21.60 -19.51 -26.51
C TYR A 360 20.43 -19.43 -25.54
N CYS A 361 20.16 -20.53 -24.84
CA CYS A 361 19.30 -20.50 -23.68
C CYS A 361 20.07 -19.91 -22.49
N VAL A 362 19.34 -19.28 -21.57
CA VAL A 362 19.87 -18.85 -20.28
C VAL A 362 19.39 -19.81 -19.22
N GLN A 363 20.31 -20.53 -18.59
CA GLN A 363 19.99 -21.25 -17.37
C GLN A 363 20.21 -20.31 -16.20
N VAL A 364 19.17 -20.14 -15.38
CA VAL A 364 19.17 -19.25 -14.24
C VAL A 364 18.74 -20.02 -13.01
N LYS A 365 19.43 -19.76 -11.90
CA LYS A 365 19.09 -20.25 -10.57
C LYS A 365 18.91 -19.05 -9.65
N ALA A 366 17.74 -18.98 -9.02
CA ALA A 366 17.40 -17.98 -8.02
C ALA A 366 17.26 -18.67 -6.67
N ASP A 367 18.22 -18.41 -5.78
CA ASP A 367 18.25 -18.96 -4.42
C ASP A 367 17.79 -17.89 -3.43
N CYS A 368 16.59 -18.06 -2.89
CA CYS A 368 16.01 -17.21 -1.87
C CYS A 368 15.92 -17.91 -0.50
N SER A 369 16.63 -19.03 -0.28
CA SER A 369 16.48 -19.88 0.91
C SER A 369 16.87 -19.21 2.22
N SER A 370 17.62 -18.10 2.18
CA SER A 370 17.94 -17.28 3.37
C SER A 370 16.85 -16.25 3.71
N SER A 371 15.78 -16.16 2.91
CA SER A 371 14.63 -15.32 3.22
C SER A 371 13.82 -15.87 4.40
N GLN A 372 13.19 -14.98 5.17
CA GLN A 372 12.40 -15.33 6.35
C GLN A 372 11.00 -14.73 6.26
N ASN A 373 10.01 -15.49 6.73
CA ASN A 373 8.60 -15.08 6.76
C ASN A 373 8.05 -14.70 5.36
N VAL A 374 8.37 -15.51 4.35
CA VAL A 374 7.91 -15.30 2.98
C VAL A 374 7.31 -16.58 2.40
N LEU A 375 6.31 -16.44 1.53
CA LEU A 375 5.80 -17.50 0.66
C LEU A 375 6.28 -17.27 -0.77
N SER A 376 6.56 -18.35 -1.48
CA SER A 376 6.99 -18.32 -2.88
C SER A 376 5.85 -18.75 -3.81
N SER A 377 5.67 -18.03 -4.91
CA SER A 377 4.77 -18.42 -6.01
C SER A 377 5.15 -19.76 -6.66
N ARG A 378 6.38 -20.22 -6.45
CA ARG A 378 6.91 -21.49 -6.96
C ARG A 378 6.79 -22.63 -5.94
N GLY A 379 6.39 -22.34 -4.70
CA GLY A 379 6.33 -23.32 -3.60
C GLY A 379 7.67 -23.68 -2.99
N ASP A 380 8.77 -23.35 -3.68
CA ASP A 380 10.14 -23.45 -3.19
C ASP A 380 10.81 -22.07 -3.25
N LEU A 381 11.74 -21.83 -2.33
CA LEU A 381 12.58 -20.63 -2.28
C LEU A 381 13.84 -20.77 -3.13
N ASN A 382 14.22 -21.98 -3.51
CA ASN A 382 15.30 -22.22 -4.46
C ASN A 382 14.68 -22.72 -5.77
N VAL A 383 14.89 -21.97 -6.86
CA VAL A 383 14.34 -22.33 -8.17
C VAL A 383 15.38 -22.21 -9.26
N ALA A 384 15.23 -23.04 -10.29
CA ALA A 384 16.06 -23.02 -11.47
C ALA A 384 15.17 -23.16 -12.72
N ASP A 385 15.47 -22.38 -13.75
CA ASP A 385 14.73 -22.34 -15.01
C ASP A 385 15.71 -22.24 -16.19
N CYS A 386 15.25 -22.65 -17.37
CA CYS A 386 15.98 -22.53 -18.62
C CYS A 386 15.17 -21.68 -19.60
N ILE A 387 15.63 -20.47 -19.88
CA ILE A 387 14.94 -19.48 -20.69
C ILE A 387 15.38 -19.64 -22.14
N PRO A 388 14.48 -19.97 -23.08
CA PRO A 388 14.84 -20.09 -24.50
C PRO A 388 15.33 -18.76 -25.09
N PRO A 389 16.03 -18.78 -26.25
CA PRO A 389 16.42 -17.57 -26.97
C PRO A 389 15.22 -16.66 -27.25
N LEU A 390 15.35 -15.35 -27.05
CA LEU A 390 14.29 -14.35 -27.28
C LEU A 390 13.00 -14.59 -26.48
N HIS A 391 13.12 -15.10 -25.25
CA HIS A 391 11.98 -15.34 -24.35
C HIS A 391 12.10 -14.57 -23.03
N ARG A 392 10.96 -14.42 -22.36
CA ARG A 392 10.78 -13.85 -21.03
C ARG A 392 10.14 -14.85 -20.09
N GLN A 393 10.52 -14.81 -18.82
CA GLN A 393 9.85 -15.56 -17.76
C GLN A 393 9.83 -14.77 -16.44
N ILE A 394 8.71 -14.82 -15.72
CA ILE A 394 8.70 -14.48 -14.29
C ILE A 394 9.29 -15.69 -13.55
N LEU A 395 10.42 -15.52 -12.87
CA LEU A 395 11.11 -16.62 -12.19
C LEU A 395 10.36 -17.01 -10.91
N LEU A 396 10.12 -16.02 -10.05
CA LEU A 396 9.43 -16.19 -8.79
C LEU A 396 8.86 -14.87 -8.27
N ILE A 397 7.82 -14.98 -7.45
CA ILE A 397 7.28 -13.89 -6.65
C ILE A 397 7.29 -14.34 -5.19
N LEU A 398 7.91 -13.54 -4.32
CA LEU A 398 7.83 -13.70 -2.88
C LEU A 398 6.76 -12.76 -2.31
N THR A 399 6.02 -13.26 -1.33
CA THR A 399 5.04 -12.49 -0.57
C THR A 399 5.29 -12.64 0.92
N HIS A 400 5.03 -11.59 1.69
CA HIS A 400 5.05 -11.65 3.15
C HIS A 400 4.00 -12.63 3.67
N CYS A 401 4.43 -13.64 4.44
CA CYS A 401 3.55 -14.70 4.92
C CYS A 401 2.71 -14.28 6.14
N GLU A 402 3.37 -13.79 7.20
CA GLU A 402 2.75 -13.51 8.49
C GLU A 402 2.84 -12.03 8.85
N PRO A 403 1.77 -11.23 8.62
CA PRO A 403 1.79 -9.77 8.81
C PRO A 403 2.13 -9.30 10.24
N SER A 404 1.97 -10.16 11.25
CA SER A 404 2.34 -9.87 12.64
C SER A 404 3.85 -9.81 12.90
N GLN A 405 4.67 -10.33 11.99
CA GLN A 405 6.12 -10.39 12.13
C GLN A 405 6.80 -9.59 11.03
N SER A 406 8.06 -9.22 11.22
CA SER A 406 8.87 -8.70 10.11
C SER A 406 9.20 -9.81 9.12
N PHE A 407 9.53 -9.42 7.89
CA PHE A 407 10.04 -10.35 6.88
C PHE A 407 11.38 -9.86 6.36
N ILE A 408 12.19 -10.80 5.90
CA ILE A 408 13.50 -10.53 5.30
C ILE A 408 13.53 -11.22 3.95
N VAL A 409 13.85 -10.46 2.90
CA VAL A 409 14.10 -11.01 1.56
C VAL A 409 15.58 -10.98 1.30
N GLN A 410 16.15 -12.14 1.02
CA GLN A 410 17.51 -12.31 0.51
C GLN A 410 17.46 -13.23 -0.69
N HIS A 411 18.19 -12.87 -1.75
CA HIS A 411 18.26 -13.68 -2.95
C HIS A 411 19.67 -13.66 -3.55
N GLN A 412 20.07 -14.76 -4.17
CA GLN A 412 21.27 -14.90 -4.96
C GLN A 412 20.92 -15.43 -6.35
N LEU A 413 21.48 -14.81 -7.39
CA LEU A 413 21.20 -15.15 -8.78
C LEU A 413 22.46 -15.68 -9.43
N ASN A 414 22.36 -16.89 -9.98
CA ASN A 414 23.41 -17.51 -10.78
C ASN A 414 22.88 -17.77 -12.19
N GLN A 415 23.64 -17.39 -13.21
CA GLN A 415 23.22 -17.55 -14.60
C GLN A 415 24.36 -18.02 -15.51
N ARG A 416 24.02 -18.82 -16.52
CA ARG A 416 24.95 -19.24 -17.57
C ARG A 416 24.27 -19.40 -18.92
N LEU A 417 25.04 -19.21 -19.99
CA LEU A 417 24.60 -19.48 -21.35
C LEU A 417 24.81 -20.96 -21.70
N THR A 418 23.86 -21.53 -22.42
CA THR A 418 23.93 -22.93 -22.87
C THR A 418 23.22 -23.12 -24.21
N LYS A 419 23.61 -24.16 -24.95
CA LYS A 419 22.89 -24.64 -26.13
C LYS A 419 21.85 -25.71 -25.81
N HIS A 420 21.81 -26.18 -24.56
CA HIS A 420 20.95 -27.29 -24.14
C HIS A 420 19.82 -26.79 -23.22
N ALA A 421 18.59 -27.24 -23.49
CA ALA A 421 17.43 -26.87 -22.66
C ALA A 421 17.45 -27.52 -21.26
N LYS A 422 18.08 -28.69 -21.10
CA LYS A 422 18.09 -29.43 -19.82
C LYS A 422 19.00 -28.76 -18.79
N LEU A 423 18.47 -28.55 -17.58
CA LEU A 423 19.20 -27.90 -16.47
C LEU A 423 20.46 -28.65 -16.03
N GLY A 424 20.46 -29.98 -16.04
CA GLY A 424 21.64 -30.78 -15.67
C GLY A 424 22.09 -30.51 -14.24
N ASP A 425 23.33 -30.08 -14.04
CA ASP A 425 23.90 -29.70 -12.73
C ASP A 425 23.26 -28.45 -12.09
N PHE A 426 22.48 -27.67 -12.85
CA PHE A 426 21.64 -26.60 -12.30
C PHE A 426 20.32 -27.11 -11.70
N ALA A 427 19.93 -28.35 -12.00
CA ALA A 427 18.69 -28.92 -11.48
C ALA A 427 18.78 -29.10 -9.96
N LEU A 428 17.69 -28.76 -9.27
CA LEU A 428 17.59 -28.99 -7.83
C LEU A 428 17.21 -30.45 -7.57
N LYS A 429 17.64 -30.99 -6.43
CA LYS A 429 17.37 -32.39 -6.04
C LYS A 429 15.87 -32.74 -6.00
N ALA A 430 15.00 -31.73 -5.87
CA ALA A 430 13.55 -31.86 -5.82
C ALA A 430 12.88 -31.86 -7.21
N PHE A 431 13.64 -31.70 -8.30
CA PHE A 431 13.08 -31.70 -9.66
C PHE A 431 12.80 -33.13 -10.12
N ASP A 432 11.89 -33.26 -11.09
CA ASP A 432 11.56 -34.56 -11.66
C ASP A 432 12.70 -35.14 -12.51
N ALA A 433 12.51 -36.36 -13.05
CA ALA A 433 13.52 -37.00 -13.91
C ALA A 433 13.81 -36.23 -15.21
N GLN A 434 12.97 -35.26 -15.58
CA GLN A 434 13.14 -34.37 -16.74
C GLN A 434 13.84 -33.05 -16.38
N ASN A 435 14.11 -32.81 -15.09
CA ASN A 435 14.56 -31.56 -14.54
C ASN A 435 13.57 -30.41 -14.76
N GLU A 436 12.27 -30.68 -14.65
CA GLU A 436 11.25 -29.64 -14.60
C GLU A 436 11.06 -29.11 -13.17
N PRO A 437 10.89 -27.79 -13.00
CA PRO A 437 10.64 -27.21 -11.69
C PRO A 437 9.29 -27.66 -11.14
N PRO A 438 9.21 -27.99 -9.84
CA PRO A 438 7.94 -28.34 -9.21
C PRO A 438 7.03 -27.10 -9.19
N PHE A 439 5.80 -27.27 -9.66
CA PHE A 439 4.76 -26.26 -9.55
C PHE A 439 3.70 -26.74 -8.57
N ILE A 440 3.22 -25.82 -7.72
CA ILE A 440 2.20 -26.16 -6.71
C ILE A 440 0.86 -26.45 -7.39
N ARG A 441 0.50 -25.68 -8.44
CA ARG A 441 -0.82 -25.73 -9.10
C ARG A 441 -0.74 -25.35 -10.60
N PRO A 442 -1.72 -25.72 -11.44
CA PRO A 442 -1.76 -25.28 -12.85
C PRO A 442 -1.76 -23.76 -13.03
N SER A 443 -2.39 -23.04 -12.10
CA SER A 443 -2.40 -21.58 -12.04
C SER A 443 -1.01 -20.97 -11.85
N THR A 444 -0.13 -21.64 -11.08
CA THR A 444 1.27 -21.20 -10.91
C THR A 444 2.10 -21.49 -12.16
N ILE A 445 1.77 -22.55 -12.91
CA ILE A 445 2.43 -22.82 -14.20
C ILE A 445 2.17 -21.66 -15.17
N ALA A 446 0.92 -21.23 -15.32
CA ALA A 446 0.57 -20.14 -16.22
C ALA A 446 1.31 -18.84 -15.88
N LEU A 447 1.46 -18.49 -14.59
CA LEU A 447 2.22 -17.32 -14.17
C LEU A 447 3.70 -17.36 -14.58
N HIS A 448 4.29 -18.56 -14.55
CA HIS A 448 5.71 -18.79 -14.73
C HIS A 448 6.07 -19.33 -16.12
N GLU A 449 5.13 -19.37 -17.05
CA GLU A 449 5.38 -19.86 -18.41
C GLU A 449 6.35 -18.94 -19.16
N CYS A 450 7.31 -19.53 -19.90
CA CYS A 450 8.15 -18.78 -20.81
C CYS A 450 7.33 -18.27 -22.00
N LYS A 451 7.45 -16.98 -22.34
CA LYS A 451 6.81 -16.39 -23.52
C LYS A 451 7.83 -15.70 -24.43
N PRO A 452 7.69 -15.74 -25.76
CA PRO A 452 8.53 -14.98 -26.66
C PRO A 452 8.45 -13.47 -26.37
N LEU A 453 9.57 -12.76 -26.59
CA LEU A 453 9.66 -11.30 -26.43
C LEU A 453 8.95 -10.53 -27.55
N TYR A 454 8.89 -11.13 -28.74
CA TYR A 454 8.25 -10.57 -29.93
C TYR A 454 7.20 -11.57 -30.40
N LEU A 455 5.93 -11.24 -30.20
CA LEU A 455 4.78 -11.91 -30.81
C LEU A 455 3.72 -10.87 -31.18
#